data_AF-A0A942C331-F1
#
_entry.id   AF-A0A942C331-F1
#
_cell.length_a   1.000
_cell.length_b   1.000
_cell.length_c   1.000
_cell.angle_alpha   90.00
_cell.angle_beta   90.00
_cell.angle_gamma   90.00
#
_symmetry.space_group_name_H-M   'P 1'
#
loop_
_entity.id
_entity.type
_entity.pdbx_description
1 polymer ?
#
loop_
_entity_poly.entity_id
_entity_poly.type
_entity_poly.pdbx_seq_one_letter_code
_entity_poly.pdbx_strand_id
1 'polypeptide(L)'
;MKMAGYFRSLIGISLFLAACTVICASEKKEAPDAYTYRPGVRNTTGKNQLNEKQLKLVIESLQAKTGFTGLRFDEAGFLTLDDPQRFAGGSASARELVEKAIQGKVQLVLENHSYSTKVAFASITNNLVFINMSSKAQMEHRSVHIDFTDFGKLIGSKEVRASFDLGIVLLHEFVHGAMNLLDRVDEWEEIGECERFVNTIRKELELPERQHYVARSQTVQTPMGWTVRMAELQFARTNYKNGTLKTDEFKLNWDVSRVGTGIRETLGPPPNVVATKNNERKSTASVP
;
A
#
# COMPACT_ATOMS: atom_id res chain seq x y z
N MET A 1 47.87 25.94 57.34
CA MET A 1 46.46 25.96 56.89
C MET A 1 46.42 26.12 55.37
N LYS A 2 46.23 25.03 54.61
CA LYS A 2 45.89 24.99 53.16
C LYS A 2 45.87 23.52 52.72
N MET A 3 44.77 22.80 52.93
CA MET A 3 44.55 21.43 52.40
C MET A 3 43.06 21.07 52.52
N ALA A 4 42.17 21.82 51.86
CA ALA A 4 40.73 21.50 51.87
C ALA A 4 40.01 21.69 50.52
N GLY A 5 40.73 22.08 49.45
CA GLY A 5 40.10 22.48 48.19
C GLY A 5 40.02 21.41 47.09
N TYR A 6 40.81 20.34 47.14
CA TYR A 6 41.01 19.48 45.97
C TYR A 6 40.12 18.22 45.89
N PHE A 7 39.40 17.87 46.97
CA PHE A 7 38.63 16.61 46.99
C PHE A 7 37.20 16.71 46.43
N ARG A 8 36.67 17.92 46.18
CA ARG A 8 35.31 18.10 45.64
C ARG A 8 35.22 18.09 44.11
N SER A 9 36.36 18.16 43.40
CA SER A 9 36.39 18.23 41.93
C SER A 9 36.44 16.86 41.23
N LEU A 10 36.81 15.79 41.94
CA LEU A 10 36.99 14.45 41.34
C LEU A 10 35.71 13.60 41.34
N ILE A 11 34.77 13.86 42.25
CA ILE A 11 33.50 13.10 42.34
C ILE A 11 32.51 13.54 41.24
N GLY A 12 32.54 14.80 40.81
CA GLY A 12 31.65 15.33 39.77
C GLY A 12 31.94 14.81 38.36
N ILE A 13 33.21 14.50 38.04
CA ILE A 13 33.60 14.00 36.70
C ILE A 13 33.24 12.52 36.53
N SER A 14 33.28 11.73 37.61
CA SER A 14 32.95 10.30 37.57
C SER A 14 31.45 10.04 37.37
N LEU A 15 30.57 10.88 37.93
CA LEU A 15 29.12 10.80 37.71
C LEU A 15 28.70 11.25 36.29
N PHE A 16 29.43 12.19 35.67
CA PHE A 16 29.14 12.60 34.29
C PHE A 16 29.57 11.55 33.26
N LEU A 17 30.67 10.83 33.51
CA LEU A 17 31.09 9.71 32.65
C LEU A 17 30.20 8.47 32.81
N ALA A 18 29.65 8.19 34.00
CA ALA A 18 28.66 7.14 34.20
C ALA A 18 27.29 7.50 33.58
N ALA A 19 26.93 8.78 33.51
CA ALA A 19 25.72 9.25 32.83
C ALA A 19 25.85 9.20 31.29
N CYS A 20 27.07 9.34 30.73
CA CYS A 20 27.31 9.20 29.30
C CYS A 20 27.37 7.75 28.80
N THR A 21 27.70 6.76 29.66
CA THR A 21 27.73 5.35 29.23
C THR A 21 26.36 4.66 29.25
N VAL A 22 25.38 5.21 29.98
CA VAL A 22 24.00 4.66 30.02
C VAL A 22 23.12 5.18 28.85
N ILE A 23 23.60 6.16 28.08
CA ILE A 23 22.93 6.64 26.85
C ILE A 23 23.58 6.05 25.58
N CYS A 24 24.35 4.97 25.70
CA CYS A 24 24.47 4.02 24.60
C CYS A 24 23.28 3.06 24.71
N ALA A 25 22.08 3.60 24.50
CA ALA A 25 20.89 2.79 24.28
C ALA A 25 21.26 1.77 23.20
N SER A 26 21.31 0.50 23.61
CA SER A 26 21.46 -0.62 22.71
C SER A 26 20.33 -0.53 21.70
N GLU A 27 20.61 0.07 20.54
CA GLU A 27 19.83 -0.21 19.34
C GLU A 27 19.93 -1.71 19.17
N LYS A 28 18.87 -2.41 19.62
CA LYS A 28 18.69 -3.82 19.29
C LYS A 28 18.65 -3.84 17.79
N LYS A 29 19.80 -4.18 17.19
CA LYS A 29 19.93 -4.42 15.77
C LYS A 29 18.92 -5.53 15.48
N GLU A 30 17.77 -5.16 14.91
CA GLU A 30 16.76 -6.13 14.55
C GLU A 30 17.45 -7.18 13.70
N ALA A 31 17.28 -8.44 14.09
CA ALA A 31 17.86 -9.54 13.35
C ALA A 31 17.36 -9.42 11.90
N PRO A 32 18.23 -9.60 10.90
CA PRO A 32 17.83 -9.49 9.51
C PRO A 32 16.67 -10.45 9.25
N ASP A 33 15.56 -9.91 8.74
CA ASP A 33 14.36 -10.66 8.45
C ASP A 33 14.66 -11.75 7.41
N ALA A 34 14.47 -13.01 7.81
CA ALA A 34 14.80 -14.18 6.99
C ALA A 34 14.04 -14.20 5.65
N TYR A 35 12.94 -13.45 5.55
CA TYR A 35 12.07 -13.43 4.38
C TYR A 35 12.16 -12.15 3.55
N THR A 36 13.14 -11.27 3.80
CA THR A 36 13.36 -10.06 2.98
C THR A 36 13.47 -10.36 1.48
N TYR A 37 13.93 -11.55 1.10
CA TYR A 37 14.12 -11.96 -0.30
C TYR A 37 13.11 -13.00 -0.79
N ARG A 38 11.99 -13.22 -0.07
CA ARG A 38 10.89 -14.07 -0.54
C ARG A 38 9.80 -13.19 -1.19
N PRO A 39 9.47 -13.39 -2.48
CA PRO A 39 8.45 -12.59 -3.14
C PRO A 39 7.03 -12.97 -2.67
N GLY A 40 6.04 -12.18 -3.08
CA GLY A 40 4.63 -12.40 -2.77
C GLY A 40 4.05 -11.33 -1.86
N VAL A 41 2.78 -11.50 -1.48
CA VAL A 41 2.09 -10.61 -0.53
C VAL A 41 2.36 -11.09 0.89
N ARG A 42 2.77 -10.19 1.79
CA ARG A 42 3.15 -10.54 3.16
C ARG A 42 2.63 -9.52 4.17
N ASN A 43 2.20 -9.97 5.33
CA ASN A 43 2.05 -9.11 6.51
C ASN A 43 3.43 -8.67 7.02
N THR A 44 3.61 -7.38 7.25
CA THR A 44 4.85 -6.88 7.85
C THR A 44 5.10 -7.47 9.24
N THR A 45 6.34 -7.42 9.71
CA THR A 45 6.71 -7.79 11.07
C THR A 45 7.02 -6.53 11.88
N GLY A 46 6.80 -6.58 13.20
CA GLY A 46 7.12 -5.45 14.08
C GLY A 46 6.02 -4.39 14.17
N LYS A 47 6.41 -3.11 14.14
CA LYS A 47 5.57 -2.00 14.60
C LYS A 47 4.25 -1.82 13.84
N ASN A 48 4.26 -2.00 12.52
CA ASN A 48 3.09 -1.78 11.66
C ASN A 48 2.40 -3.10 11.28
N GLN A 49 2.65 -4.19 12.02
CA GLN A 49 2.05 -5.49 11.72
C GLN A 49 0.52 -5.44 11.79
N LEU A 50 -0.15 -6.07 10.81
CA LEU A 50 -1.59 -6.30 10.90
C LEU A 50 -1.83 -7.35 11.98
N ASN A 51 -2.74 -7.04 12.91
CA ASN A 51 -3.18 -8.02 13.91
C ASN A 51 -4.12 -9.08 13.30
N GLU A 52 -4.41 -10.13 14.06
CA GLU A 52 -5.25 -11.26 13.60
C GLU A 52 -6.61 -10.81 13.06
N LYS A 53 -7.27 -9.85 13.73
CA LYS A 53 -8.56 -9.31 13.28
C LYS A 53 -8.42 -8.61 11.92
N GLN A 54 -7.36 -7.83 11.72
CA GLN A 54 -7.10 -7.15 10.46
C GLN A 54 -6.76 -8.13 9.34
N LEU A 55 -5.93 -9.15 9.61
CA LEU A 55 -5.64 -10.21 8.66
C LEU A 55 -6.92 -10.94 8.24
N LYS A 56 -7.80 -11.25 9.20
CA LYS A 56 -9.11 -11.84 8.92
C LYS A 56 -9.95 -10.95 8.00
N LEU A 57 -10.02 -9.63 8.25
CA LEU A 57 -10.73 -8.70 7.38
C LEU A 57 -10.14 -8.67 5.96
N VAL A 58 -8.81 -8.68 5.82
CA VAL A 58 -8.15 -8.75 4.51
C VAL A 58 -8.53 -10.03 3.78
N ILE A 59 -8.44 -11.19 4.45
CA ILE A 59 -8.81 -12.49 3.86
C ILE A 59 -10.28 -12.50 3.46
N GLU A 60 -11.20 -12.20 4.38
CA GLU A 60 -12.64 -12.21 4.10
C GLU A 60 -12.99 -11.28 2.93
N SER A 61 -12.38 -10.10 2.88
CA SER A 61 -12.64 -9.15 1.80
C SER A 61 -12.10 -9.66 0.46
N LEU A 62 -10.85 -10.14 0.41
CA LEU A 62 -10.28 -10.71 -0.81
C LEU A 62 -11.02 -11.96 -1.28
N GLN A 63 -11.41 -12.86 -0.37
CA GLN A 63 -12.22 -14.04 -0.69
C GLN A 63 -13.59 -13.65 -1.26
N ALA A 64 -14.24 -12.61 -0.72
CA ALA A 64 -15.51 -12.12 -1.25
C ALA A 64 -15.38 -11.53 -2.67
N LYS A 65 -14.22 -10.93 -3.02
CA LYS A 65 -14.00 -10.38 -4.38
C LYS A 65 -13.52 -11.43 -5.37
N THR A 66 -12.68 -12.37 -4.94
CA THR A 66 -12.06 -13.38 -5.82
C THR A 66 -12.89 -14.66 -5.93
N GLY A 67 -13.67 -14.99 -4.91
CA GLY A 67 -14.32 -16.28 -4.75
C GLY A 67 -13.39 -17.39 -4.26
N PHE A 68 -12.08 -17.14 -4.05
CA PHE A 68 -11.15 -18.17 -3.58
C PHE A 68 -11.52 -18.65 -2.18
N THR A 69 -11.64 -19.97 -1.98
CA THR A 69 -11.97 -20.52 -0.64
C THR A 69 -10.74 -20.89 0.18
N GLY A 70 -9.57 -21.04 -0.45
CA GLY A 70 -8.31 -21.47 0.18
C GLY A 70 -7.32 -20.35 0.48
N LEU A 71 -7.74 -19.09 0.39
CA LEU A 71 -6.87 -17.93 0.62
C LEU A 71 -6.60 -17.74 2.12
N ARG A 72 -5.33 -17.70 2.54
CA ARG A 72 -4.93 -17.48 3.94
C ARG A 72 -3.52 -16.89 4.06
N PHE A 73 -3.15 -16.43 5.26
CA PHE A 73 -1.75 -16.18 5.59
C PHE A 73 -1.08 -17.44 6.18
N ASP A 74 0.13 -17.75 5.74
CA ASP A 74 0.97 -18.82 6.30
C ASP A 74 1.65 -18.38 7.61
N GLU A 75 2.36 -19.29 8.27
CA GLU A 75 3.07 -19.01 9.54
C GLU A 75 4.16 -17.93 9.40
N ALA A 76 4.71 -17.73 8.20
CA ALA A 76 5.68 -16.68 7.89
C ALA A 76 5.01 -15.35 7.53
N GLY A 77 3.68 -15.30 7.57
CA GLY A 77 2.88 -14.12 7.26
C GLY A 77 2.68 -13.87 5.76
N PHE A 78 2.93 -14.84 4.89
CA PHE A 78 2.69 -14.71 3.45
C PHE A 78 1.26 -15.12 3.07
N LEU A 79 0.62 -14.34 2.20
CA LEU A 79 -0.63 -14.73 1.58
C LEU A 79 -0.37 -15.93 0.67
N THR A 80 -1.15 -16.98 0.86
CA THR A 80 -1.05 -18.25 0.14
C THR A 80 -2.44 -18.69 -0.32
N LEU A 81 -2.45 -19.53 -1.34
CA LEU A 81 -3.66 -20.09 -1.94
C LEU A 81 -3.44 -21.59 -2.11
N ASP A 82 -4.30 -22.41 -1.51
CA ASP A 82 -4.20 -23.87 -1.57
C ASP A 82 -4.35 -24.42 -2.99
N ASP A 83 -5.48 -24.07 -3.61
CA ASP A 83 -5.88 -24.58 -4.91
C ASP A 83 -6.49 -23.43 -5.72
N PRO A 84 -5.80 -22.95 -6.78
CA PRO A 84 -6.30 -21.87 -7.63
C PRO A 84 -7.56 -22.26 -8.42
N GLN A 85 -7.85 -23.56 -8.58
CA GLN A 85 -9.08 -24.00 -9.24
C GLN A 85 -10.28 -24.03 -8.29
N ARG A 86 -10.07 -23.87 -6.97
CA ARG A 86 -11.12 -23.94 -5.97
C ARG A 86 -11.65 -22.55 -5.60
N PHE A 87 -12.66 -22.12 -6.34
CA PHE A 87 -13.38 -20.87 -6.10
C PHE A 87 -14.90 -21.02 -6.22
N ALA A 88 -15.65 -20.12 -5.59
CA ALA A 88 -17.10 -20.05 -5.66
C ALA A 88 -17.55 -18.60 -5.91
N GLY A 89 -17.97 -18.29 -7.14
CA GLY A 89 -18.33 -16.93 -7.55
C GLY A 89 -17.13 -15.99 -7.66
N GLY A 90 -17.36 -14.69 -7.44
CA GLY A 90 -16.33 -13.66 -7.48
C GLY A 90 -15.84 -13.31 -8.90
N SER A 91 -14.90 -12.36 -8.96
CA SER A 91 -14.30 -11.83 -10.20
C SER A 91 -13.13 -12.70 -10.65
N ALA A 92 -13.14 -13.07 -11.95
CA ALA A 92 -12.03 -13.73 -12.61
C ALA A 92 -10.80 -12.82 -12.70
N SER A 93 -10.99 -11.54 -13.03
CA SER A 93 -9.92 -10.54 -13.07
C SER A 93 -9.26 -10.36 -11.69
N ALA A 94 -10.05 -10.40 -10.60
CA ALA A 94 -9.52 -10.34 -9.24
C ALA A 94 -8.72 -11.59 -8.88
N ARG A 95 -9.14 -12.79 -9.31
CA ARG A 95 -8.39 -14.03 -9.12
C ARG A 95 -7.04 -13.98 -9.81
N GLU A 96 -7.00 -13.61 -11.09
CA GLU A 96 -5.76 -13.48 -11.85
C GLU A 96 -4.80 -12.49 -11.16
N LEU A 97 -5.31 -11.35 -10.70
CA LEU A 97 -4.50 -10.35 -10.02
C LEU A 97 -3.92 -10.87 -8.70
N VAL A 98 -4.73 -11.52 -7.86
CA VAL A 98 -4.27 -12.06 -6.57
C VAL A 98 -3.26 -13.19 -6.79
N GLU A 99 -3.48 -14.06 -7.76
CA GLU A 99 -2.49 -15.09 -8.13
C GLU A 99 -1.17 -14.47 -8.58
N LYS A 100 -1.20 -13.44 -9.44
CA LYS A 100 0.00 -12.70 -9.85
C LYS A 100 0.69 -12.01 -8.68
N ALA A 101 -0.06 -11.47 -7.72
CA ALA A 101 0.50 -10.84 -6.53
C ALA A 101 1.20 -11.87 -5.62
N ILE A 102 0.62 -13.07 -5.46
CA ILE A 102 1.19 -14.17 -4.65
C ILE A 102 2.43 -14.79 -5.32
N GLN A 103 2.36 -15.04 -6.64
CA GLN A 103 3.40 -15.75 -7.40
C GLN A 103 4.42 -14.82 -8.08
N GLY A 104 4.22 -13.51 -7.95
CA GLY A 104 5.03 -12.49 -8.61
C GLY A 104 6.48 -12.46 -8.17
N LYS A 105 7.25 -11.53 -8.75
CA LYS A 105 8.67 -11.33 -8.41
C LYS A 105 8.90 -10.22 -7.39
N VAL A 106 7.85 -9.45 -7.08
CA VAL A 106 7.88 -8.33 -6.14
C VAL A 106 7.35 -8.81 -4.79
N GLN A 107 7.90 -8.26 -3.71
CA GLN A 107 7.34 -8.42 -2.37
C GLN A 107 6.40 -7.25 -2.06
N LEU A 108 5.12 -7.54 -1.85
CA LEU A 108 4.11 -6.57 -1.42
C LEU A 108 3.89 -6.73 0.09
N VAL A 109 4.32 -5.75 0.87
CA VAL A 109 4.25 -5.83 2.34
C VAL A 109 3.08 -5.01 2.85
N LEU A 110 2.10 -5.69 3.43
CA LEU A 110 0.93 -5.09 4.05
C LEU A 110 1.33 -4.48 5.39
N GLU A 111 0.99 -3.22 5.59
CA GLU A 111 1.22 -2.49 6.82
C GLU A 111 -0.04 -1.84 7.35
N ASN A 112 -0.23 -1.92 8.66
CA ASN A 112 -1.31 -1.26 9.35
C ASN A 112 -0.92 0.20 9.64
N HIS A 113 -1.67 1.11 9.05
CA HIS A 113 -1.59 2.55 9.26
C HIS A 113 -2.94 3.10 9.73
N SER A 114 -3.68 2.34 10.53
CA SER A 114 -4.95 2.79 11.12
C SER A 114 -4.78 4.10 11.91
N TYR A 115 -5.71 5.03 11.72
CA TYR A 115 -5.68 6.39 12.29
C TYR A 115 -4.55 7.28 11.76
N SER A 116 -4.00 6.96 10.58
CA SER A 116 -2.94 7.75 9.96
C SER A 116 -3.50 9.00 9.32
N THR A 117 -2.91 10.15 9.64
CA THR A 117 -3.22 11.40 8.95
C THR A 117 -2.62 11.45 7.54
N LYS A 118 -1.77 10.49 7.16
CA LYS A 118 -0.99 10.49 5.92
C LYS A 118 -1.48 9.51 4.86
N VAL A 119 -2.23 8.49 5.27
CA VAL A 119 -2.72 7.42 4.38
C VAL A 119 -4.23 7.60 4.25
N ALA A 120 -4.73 7.79 3.04
CA ALA A 120 -6.16 7.87 2.77
C ALA A 120 -6.67 6.51 2.32
N PHE A 121 -7.34 5.76 3.19
CA PHE A 121 -7.79 4.36 2.97
C PHE A 121 -6.65 3.34 2.75
N ALA A 122 -5.91 3.47 1.65
CA ALA A 122 -4.68 2.72 1.41
C ALA A 122 -3.73 3.50 0.49
N SER A 123 -2.47 3.09 0.47
CA SER A 123 -1.48 3.60 -0.48
C SER A 123 -0.33 2.61 -0.63
N ILE A 124 0.15 2.40 -1.84
CA ILE A 124 1.41 1.72 -2.10
C ILE A 124 2.58 2.72 -2.13
N THR A 125 3.71 2.36 -1.51
CA THR A 125 4.94 3.16 -1.57
C THR A 125 5.68 2.95 -2.88
N ASN A 126 6.62 3.85 -3.16
CA ASN A 126 7.63 3.65 -4.19
C ASN A 126 8.49 2.40 -3.93
N ASN A 127 9.13 1.93 -4.99
CA ASN A 127 9.92 0.70 -5.01
C ASN A 127 11.20 0.86 -4.20
N LEU A 128 11.39 -0.01 -3.21
CA LEU A 128 12.67 -0.18 -2.51
C LEU A 128 13.33 -1.45 -3.02
N VAL A 129 14.58 -1.35 -3.50
CA VAL A 129 15.34 -2.52 -3.96
C VAL A 129 16.32 -2.94 -2.89
N PHE A 130 16.09 -4.11 -2.30
CA PHE A 130 16.99 -4.75 -1.36
C PHE A 130 18.02 -5.57 -2.11
N ILE A 131 19.31 -5.34 -1.84
CA ILE A 131 20.42 -6.07 -2.46
C ILE A 131 21.17 -6.83 -1.38
N ASN A 132 21.22 -8.15 -1.49
CA ASN A 132 22.10 -8.96 -0.65
C ASN A 132 23.53 -8.84 -1.18
N MET A 133 24.44 -8.24 -0.42
CA MET A 133 25.79 -7.97 -0.89
C MET A 133 26.62 -9.23 -1.14
N SER A 134 26.34 -10.33 -0.43
CA SER A 134 27.06 -11.60 -0.57
C SER A 134 26.49 -12.47 -1.70
N SER A 135 25.17 -12.70 -1.72
CA SER A 135 24.53 -13.56 -2.74
C SER A 135 24.19 -12.83 -4.04
N LYS A 136 24.27 -11.49 -4.07
CA LYS A 136 23.79 -10.62 -5.15
C LYS A 136 22.29 -10.75 -5.43
N ALA A 137 21.53 -11.43 -4.58
CA ALA A 137 20.07 -11.49 -4.68
C ALA A 137 19.47 -10.09 -4.58
N GLN A 138 18.50 -9.80 -5.43
CA GLN A 138 17.75 -8.55 -5.43
C GLN A 138 16.29 -8.85 -5.16
N MET A 139 15.66 -8.03 -4.33
CA MET A 139 14.22 -8.09 -4.10
C MET A 139 13.65 -6.68 -4.18
N GLU A 140 12.66 -6.50 -5.04
CA GLU A 140 11.86 -5.30 -5.04
C GLU A 140 10.77 -5.42 -3.98
N HIS A 141 10.70 -4.42 -3.12
CA HIS A 141 9.76 -4.34 -2.02
C HIS A 141 8.92 -3.07 -2.19
N ARG A 142 7.60 -3.25 -2.12
CA ARG A 142 6.62 -2.16 -2.04
C ARG A 142 5.73 -2.36 -0.83
N SER A 143 5.56 -1.31 -0.04
CA SER A 143 4.73 -1.37 1.16
C SER A 143 3.32 -0.88 0.82
N VAL A 144 2.32 -1.68 1.15
CA VAL A 144 0.89 -1.36 1.00
C VAL A 144 0.39 -0.94 2.38
N HIS A 145 0.28 0.37 2.58
CA HIS A 145 -0.23 0.94 3.81
C HIS A 145 -1.76 0.91 3.80
N ILE A 146 -2.38 0.51 4.91
CA ILE A 146 -3.84 0.39 5.03
C ILE A 146 -4.32 1.15 6.27
N ASP A 147 -5.21 2.12 6.09
CA ASP A 147 -5.98 2.71 7.18
C ASP A 147 -7.37 2.06 7.26
N PHE A 148 -7.49 1.05 8.12
CA PHE A 148 -8.76 0.35 8.33
C PHE A 148 -9.87 1.25 8.88
N THR A 149 -9.52 2.38 9.51
CA THR A 149 -10.48 3.25 10.21
C THR A 149 -11.18 4.21 9.25
N ASP A 150 -10.52 4.54 8.14
CA ASP A 150 -11.05 5.42 7.09
C ASP A 150 -12.27 4.82 6.39
N PHE A 151 -12.30 3.49 6.19
CA PHE A 151 -13.46 2.81 5.59
C PHE A 151 -14.75 3.01 6.39
N GLY A 152 -14.63 3.23 7.71
CA GLY A 152 -15.77 3.56 8.58
C GLY A 152 -16.30 4.99 8.41
N LYS A 153 -15.64 5.83 7.61
CA LYS A 153 -16.02 7.24 7.34
C LYS A 153 -16.78 7.41 6.03
N LEU A 154 -16.89 6.34 5.24
CA LEU A 154 -17.56 6.35 3.93
C LEU A 154 -19.08 6.50 4.08
N ILE A 155 -19.63 7.45 3.33
CA ILE A 155 -21.07 7.76 3.27
C ILE A 155 -21.55 7.51 1.84
N GLY A 156 -22.55 6.65 1.69
CA GLY A 156 -23.13 6.30 0.40
C GLY A 156 -24.07 5.11 0.51
N SER A 157 -24.71 4.75 -0.59
CA SER A 157 -25.53 3.53 -0.66
C SER A 157 -24.69 2.27 -0.39
N LYS A 158 -25.35 1.13 -0.14
CA LYS A 158 -24.64 -0.12 0.14
C LYS A 158 -23.77 -0.54 -1.05
N GLU A 159 -24.28 -0.38 -2.26
CA GLU A 159 -23.65 -0.76 -3.52
C GLU A 159 -22.37 0.04 -3.75
N VAL A 160 -22.43 1.37 -3.63
CA VAL A 160 -21.25 2.21 -3.86
C VAL A 160 -20.18 2.06 -2.79
N ARG A 161 -20.57 1.79 -1.54
CA ARG A 161 -19.62 1.42 -0.49
C ARG A 161 -18.94 0.08 -0.79
N ALA A 162 -19.66 -0.90 -1.35
CA ALA A 162 -19.08 -2.17 -1.77
C ALA A 162 -18.14 -2.03 -2.99
N SER A 163 -18.35 -1.00 -3.84
CA SER A 163 -17.43 -0.61 -4.92
C SER A 163 -16.14 0.06 -4.45
N PHE A 164 -16.05 0.47 -3.18
CA PHE A 164 -14.87 1.14 -2.63
C PHE A 164 -14.63 0.66 -1.18
N ASP A 165 -14.67 -0.66 -0.99
CA ASP A 165 -14.35 -1.28 0.29
C ASP A 165 -12.89 -1.73 0.35
N LEU A 166 -12.49 -2.29 1.50
CA LEU A 166 -11.13 -2.78 1.74
C LEU A 166 -10.63 -3.68 0.61
N GLY A 167 -11.44 -4.62 0.14
CA GLY A 167 -11.05 -5.58 -0.88
C GLY A 167 -10.81 -4.92 -2.23
N ILE A 168 -11.71 -4.03 -2.66
CA ILE A 168 -11.51 -3.30 -3.92
C ILE A 168 -10.27 -2.38 -3.83
N VAL A 169 -10.09 -1.67 -2.71
CA VAL A 169 -8.93 -0.79 -2.51
C VAL A 169 -7.62 -1.60 -2.48
N LEU A 170 -7.58 -2.76 -1.82
CA LEU A 170 -6.41 -3.63 -1.85
C LEU A 170 -6.10 -4.15 -3.25
N LEU A 171 -7.13 -4.51 -4.02
CA LEU A 171 -6.94 -4.92 -5.41
C LEU A 171 -6.37 -3.76 -6.25
N HIS A 172 -6.78 -2.51 -6.02
CA HIS A 172 -6.15 -1.33 -6.64
C HIS A 172 -4.65 -1.28 -6.35
N GLU A 173 -4.25 -1.40 -5.07
CA GLU A 173 -2.83 -1.39 -4.70
C GLU A 173 -2.07 -2.60 -5.27
N PHE A 174 -2.72 -3.76 -5.39
CA PHE A 174 -2.12 -4.94 -6.03
C PHE A 174 -1.95 -4.75 -7.53
N VAL A 175 -2.82 -4.02 -8.22
CA VAL A 175 -2.61 -3.68 -9.63
C VAL A 175 -1.30 -2.91 -9.80
N HIS A 176 -1.05 -1.90 -8.96
CA HIS A 176 0.24 -1.21 -8.95
C HIS A 176 1.39 -2.18 -8.70
N GLY A 177 1.30 -2.96 -7.63
CA GLY A 177 2.38 -3.82 -7.16
C GLY A 177 2.73 -4.99 -8.09
N ALA A 178 1.70 -5.69 -8.59
CA ALA A 178 1.86 -6.94 -9.35
C ALA A 178 1.87 -6.72 -10.87
N MET A 179 1.22 -5.67 -11.38
CA MET A 179 1.12 -5.40 -12.81
C MET A 179 1.87 -4.14 -13.26
N ASN A 180 2.38 -3.32 -12.34
CA ASN A 180 3.08 -2.06 -12.65
C ASN A 180 2.23 -1.05 -13.42
N LEU A 181 0.90 -1.15 -13.37
CA LEU A 181 0.05 -0.12 -13.94
C LEU A 181 0.11 1.12 -13.06
N LEU A 182 0.00 2.30 -13.66
CA LEU A 182 0.08 3.58 -12.96
C LEU A 182 -1.28 4.27 -12.95
N ASP A 183 -1.50 5.12 -11.95
CA ASP A 183 -2.64 6.03 -11.86
C ASP A 183 -2.49 7.27 -12.76
N ARG A 184 -1.81 7.12 -13.91
CA ARG A 184 -1.64 8.23 -14.85
C ARG A 184 -2.99 8.53 -15.47
N VAL A 185 -3.49 9.71 -15.14
CA VAL A 185 -4.61 10.37 -15.82
C VAL A 185 -4.03 11.53 -16.61
N ASP A 186 -4.42 11.63 -17.87
CA ASP A 186 -4.12 12.80 -18.71
C ASP A 186 -5.40 13.61 -18.96
N GLU A 187 -5.30 14.70 -19.73
CA GLU A 187 -6.44 15.58 -20.01
C GLU A 187 -7.59 14.89 -20.76
N TRP A 188 -7.35 13.74 -21.39
CA TRP A 188 -8.32 12.98 -22.18
C TRP A 188 -8.78 11.70 -21.48
N GLU A 189 -8.05 11.25 -20.46
CA GLU A 189 -8.23 9.99 -19.78
C GLU A 189 -8.38 10.18 -18.26
N GLU A 190 -9.63 10.37 -17.81
CA GLU A 190 -9.93 10.71 -16.41
C GLU A 190 -9.85 9.54 -15.41
N ILE A 191 -9.66 8.30 -15.89
CA ILE A 191 -9.69 7.06 -15.08
C ILE A 191 -8.30 6.44 -14.93
N GLY A 192 -7.48 6.36 -15.99
CA GLY A 192 -6.20 5.66 -15.96
C GLY A 192 -6.31 4.15 -16.19
N GLU A 193 -5.19 3.50 -16.52
CA GLU A 193 -5.11 2.05 -16.77
C GLU A 193 -5.41 1.21 -15.52
N CYS A 194 -4.88 1.63 -14.38
CA CYS A 194 -5.07 0.93 -13.11
C CYS A 194 -6.55 0.82 -12.76
N GLU A 195 -7.25 1.96 -12.71
CA GLU A 195 -8.66 1.99 -12.35
C GLU A 195 -9.56 1.34 -13.40
N ARG A 196 -9.18 1.34 -14.69
CA ARG A 196 -9.89 0.53 -15.72
C ARG A 196 -9.86 -0.95 -15.38
N PHE A 197 -8.70 -1.47 -14.97
CA PHE A 197 -8.60 -2.87 -14.55
C PHE A 197 -9.48 -3.15 -13.33
N VAL A 198 -9.48 -2.25 -12.34
CA VAL A 198 -10.34 -2.37 -11.16
C VAL A 198 -11.83 -2.25 -11.52
N ASN A 199 -12.20 -1.42 -12.50
CA ASN A 199 -13.58 -1.34 -13.01
C ASN A 199 -14.03 -2.65 -13.69
N THR A 200 -13.13 -3.36 -14.38
CA THR A 200 -13.42 -4.72 -14.87
C THR A 200 -13.79 -5.66 -13.71
N ILE A 201 -13.03 -5.62 -12.61
CA ILE A 201 -13.36 -6.38 -11.38
C ILE A 201 -14.74 -5.98 -10.85
N ARG A 202 -15.04 -4.67 -10.74
CA ARG A 202 -16.34 -4.19 -10.26
C ARG A 202 -17.48 -4.67 -11.14
N LYS A 203 -17.32 -4.62 -12.46
CA LYS A 203 -18.31 -5.08 -13.43
C LYS A 203 -18.58 -6.57 -13.29
N GLU A 204 -17.55 -7.39 -13.14
CA GLU A 204 -17.70 -8.85 -12.90
C GLU A 204 -18.41 -9.16 -11.58
N LEU A 205 -18.34 -8.25 -10.60
CA LEU A 205 -19.03 -8.34 -9.31
C LEU A 205 -20.40 -7.64 -9.29
N GLU A 206 -20.88 -7.14 -10.45
CA GLU A 206 -22.11 -6.36 -10.60
C GLU A 206 -22.15 -5.06 -9.74
N LEU A 207 -20.98 -4.53 -9.41
CA LEU A 207 -20.79 -3.32 -8.62
C LEU A 207 -20.71 -2.07 -9.51
N PRO A 208 -21.15 -0.89 -9.02
CA PRO A 208 -20.92 0.38 -9.70
C PRO A 208 -19.45 0.65 -10.01
N GLU A 209 -19.16 1.12 -11.22
CA GLU A 209 -17.83 1.45 -11.76
C GLU A 209 -17.46 2.90 -11.45
N ARG A 210 -16.21 3.17 -11.09
CA ARG A 210 -15.71 4.53 -10.80
C ARG A 210 -15.64 5.34 -12.10
N GLN A 211 -16.17 6.55 -12.09
CA GLN A 211 -16.24 7.41 -13.28
C GLN A 211 -15.04 8.35 -13.41
N HIS A 212 -14.45 8.76 -12.28
CA HIS A 212 -13.28 9.64 -12.26
C HIS A 212 -12.28 9.16 -11.22
N TYR A 213 -10.99 9.19 -11.57
CA TYR A 213 -9.92 8.83 -10.64
C TYR A 213 -9.78 9.87 -9.51
N VAL A 214 -9.82 11.17 -9.80
CA VAL A 214 -9.63 12.18 -8.75
C VAL A 214 -10.94 12.47 -8.01
N ALA A 215 -10.90 12.38 -6.68
CA ALA A 215 -12.03 12.79 -5.83
C ALA A 215 -12.22 14.31 -5.90
N ARG A 216 -13.46 14.76 -6.08
CA ARG A 216 -13.81 16.18 -6.07
C ARG A 216 -14.09 16.61 -4.63
N SER A 217 -13.62 17.78 -4.21
CA SER A 217 -13.90 18.30 -2.86
C SER A 217 -14.80 19.53 -2.91
N GLN A 218 -15.81 19.57 -2.07
CA GLN A 218 -16.74 20.70 -1.92
C GLN A 218 -16.95 21.05 -0.45
N THR A 219 -17.15 22.33 -0.16
CA THR A 219 -17.52 22.79 1.18
C THR A 219 -19.02 22.73 1.33
N VAL A 220 -19.51 22.04 2.35
CA VAL A 220 -20.94 21.87 2.63
C VAL A 220 -21.24 22.43 4.02
N GLN A 221 -22.34 23.16 4.16
CA GLN A 221 -22.83 23.60 5.46
C GLN A 221 -23.71 22.51 6.08
N THR A 222 -23.36 22.07 7.28
CA THR A 222 -24.14 21.09 8.05
C THR A 222 -25.42 21.72 8.60
N PRO A 223 -26.44 20.94 8.98
CA PRO A 223 -27.66 21.45 9.62
C PRO A 223 -27.39 22.26 10.90
N MET A 224 -26.25 22.03 11.57
CA MET A 224 -25.82 22.77 12.78
C MET A 224 -25.11 24.09 12.45
N GLY A 225 -25.03 24.48 11.18
CA GLY A 225 -24.40 25.71 10.71
C GLY A 225 -22.88 25.63 10.51
N TRP A 226 -22.24 24.51 10.86
CA TRP A 226 -20.79 24.32 10.67
C TRP A 226 -20.47 24.00 9.21
N THR A 227 -19.35 24.49 8.72
CA THR A 227 -18.83 24.15 7.39
C THR A 227 -17.88 22.96 7.48
N VAL A 228 -18.09 21.97 6.60
CA VAL A 228 -17.22 20.80 6.47
C VAL A 228 -16.79 20.63 5.02
N ARG A 229 -15.57 20.13 4.79
CA ARG A 229 -15.08 19.83 3.44
C ARG A 229 -15.34 18.36 3.14
N MET A 230 -16.23 18.11 2.20
CA MET A 230 -16.61 16.77 1.75
C MET A 230 -15.87 16.43 0.47
N ALA A 231 -15.22 15.28 0.43
CA ALA A 231 -14.75 14.66 -0.80
C ALA A 231 -15.85 13.76 -1.38
N GLU A 232 -15.94 13.71 -2.71
CA GLU A 232 -16.90 12.93 -3.48
C GLU A 232 -16.18 12.12 -4.56
N LEU A 233 -16.53 10.84 -4.66
CA LEU A 233 -16.29 9.98 -5.81
C LEU A 233 -17.61 9.61 -6.48
N GLN A 234 -17.59 9.60 -7.80
CA GLN A 234 -18.75 9.26 -8.62
C GLN A 234 -18.59 7.88 -9.22
N PHE A 235 -19.67 7.11 -9.14
CA PHE A 235 -19.75 5.77 -9.70
C PHE A 235 -21.01 5.65 -10.56
N ALA A 236 -20.99 4.77 -11.55
CA ALA A 236 -22.15 4.48 -12.37
C ALA A 236 -22.25 2.99 -12.67
N ARG A 237 -23.47 2.51 -12.93
CA ARG A 237 -23.72 1.15 -13.38
C ARG A 237 -24.74 1.17 -14.49
N THR A 238 -24.37 0.59 -15.62
CA THR A 238 -25.27 0.47 -16.77
C THR A 238 -26.01 -0.86 -16.70
N ASN A 239 -27.35 -0.79 -16.64
CA ASN A 239 -28.22 -1.95 -16.54
C ASN A 239 -29.23 -1.95 -17.69
N TYR A 240 -29.53 -3.14 -18.23
CA TYR A 240 -30.62 -3.30 -19.18
C TYR A 240 -31.93 -3.54 -18.41
N LYS A 241 -32.84 -2.56 -18.43
CA LYS A 241 -34.13 -2.63 -17.73
C LYS A 241 -35.25 -2.35 -18.73
N ASN A 242 -36.20 -3.27 -18.85
CA ASN A 242 -37.38 -3.14 -19.73
C ASN A 242 -37.02 -2.84 -21.20
N GLY A 243 -36.01 -3.49 -21.76
CA GLY A 243 -35.63 -3.28 -23.16
C GLY A 243 -34.80 -2.01 -23.42
N THR A 244 -34.50 -1.21 -22.39
CA THR A 244 -33.74 0.04 -22.51
C THR A 244 -32.50 0.00 -21.62
N LEU A 245 -31.40 0.56 -22.15
CA LEU A 245 -30.17 0.76 -21.39
C LEU A 245 -30.37 1.94 -20.43
N LYS A 246 -30.27 1.70 -19.13
CA LYS A 246 -30.35 2.74 -18.10
C LYS A 246 -29.06 2.77 -17.29
N THR A 247 -28.53 3.97 -17.09
CA THR A 247 -27.38 4.21 -16.21
C THR A 247 -27.89 4.68 -14.86
N ASP A 248 -27.58 3.92 -13.81
CA ASP A 248 -27.82 4.30 -12.42
C ASP A 248 -26.52 4.98 -11.89
N GLU A 249 -26.62 6.19 -11.36
CA GLU A 249 -25.48 6.94 -10.80
C GLU A 249 -25.44 6.87 -9.28
N PHE A 250 -24.23 6.83 -8.73
CA PHE A 250 -23.98 6.71 -7.29
C PHE A 250 -22.88 7.66 -6.84
N LYS A 251 -22.98 8.11 -5.60
CA LYS A 251 -22.00 9.02 -4.97
C LYS A 251 -21.49 8.42 -3.68
N LEU A 252 -20.17 8.42 -3.53
CA LEU A 252 -19.47 8.05 -2.31
C LEU A 252 -18.82 9.31 -1.74
N ASN A 253 -19.09 9.61 -0.47
CA ASN A 253 -18.64 10.82 0.18
C ASN A 253 -17.90 10.52 1.48
N TRP A 254 -16.97 11.39 1.87
CA TRP A 254 -16.38 11.39 3.20
C TRP A 254 -15.93 12.80 3.59
N ASP A 255 -15.83 13.03 4.89
CA ASP A 255 -15.28 14.27 5.45
C ASP A 255 -13.75 14.22 5.36
N VAL A 256 -13.17 15.18 4.63
CA VAL A 256 -11.72 15.26 4.40
C VAL A 256 -10.94 15.46 5.70
N SER A 257 -11.56 16.03 6.74
CA SER A 257 -10.89 16.23 8.04
C SER A 257 -10.80 14.94 8.87
N ARG A 258 -11.51 13.88 8.46
CA ARG A 258 -11.64 12.62 9.23
C ARG A 258 -10.98 11.42 8.55
N VAL A 259 -10.37 11.63 7.39
CA VAL A 259 -9.65 10.66 6.58
C VAL A 259 -8.24 11.20 6.35
N GLY A 260 -7.24 10.33 6.22
CA GLY A 260 -5.88 10.79 5.93
C GLY A 260 -5.82 11.65 4.67
N THR A 261 -4.84 12.55 4.58
CA THR A 261 -4.75 13.46 3.42
C THR A 261 -4.24 12.78 2.16
N GLY A 262 -3.62 11.60 2.30
CA GLY A 262 -2.79 10.97 1.28
C GLY A 262 -1.50 11.77 1.06
N ILE A 263 -0.36 11.12 1.05
CA ILE A 263 0.87 11.73 0.51
C ILE A 263 0.90 11.39 -0.97
N ARG A 264 0.71 12.39 -1.85
CA ARG A 264 1.23 12.28 -3.21
C ARG A 264 2.74 12.36 -3.07
N GLU A 265 3.42 11.22 -2.96
CA GLU A 265 4.87 11.20 -3.10
C GLU A 265 5.17 11.73 -4.50
N THR A 266 5.67 12.95 -4.57
CA THR A 266 6.24 13.50 -5.80
C THR A 266 7.31 12.51 -6.23
N LEU A 267 7.09 11.81 -7.35
CA LEU A 267 8.08 10.94 -7.97
C LEU A 267 9.39 11.72 -8.05
N GLY A 268 10.34 11.39 -7.18
CA GLY A 268 11.70 11.89 -7.31
C GLY A 268 12.24 11.46 -8.68
N PRO A 269 13.16 12.22 -9.29
CA PRO A 269 13.80 11.78 -10.52
C PRO A 269 14.38 10.39 -10.29
N PRO A 270 14.28 9.48 -11.28
CA PRO A 270 14.82 8.14 -11.15
C PRO A 270 16.29 8.23 -10.73
N PRO A 271 16.77 7.30 -9.88
CA PRO A 271 18.17 7.30 -9.47
C PRO A 271 19.02 7.25 -10.74
N ASN A 272 19.89 8.25 -10.91
CA ASN A 272 20.86 8.31 -12.00
C ASN A 272 21.63 7.00 -11.99
N VAL A 273 21.37 6.14 -12.99
CA VAL A 273 22.21 5.00 -13.29
C VAL A 273 23.56 5.59 -13.65
N VAL A 274 24.50 5.51 -12.71
CA VAL A 274 25.90 5.86 -12.95
C VAL A 274 26.36 4.95 -14.08
N ALA A 275 26.42 5.50 -15.28
CA ALA A 275 26.94 4.83 -16.45
C ALA A 275 28.39 4.45 -16.14
N THR A 276 28.62 3.17 -15.87
CA THR A 276 29.95 2.57 -15.86
C THR A 276 30.54 2.79 -17.24
N LYS A 277 31.42 3.79 -17.38
CA LYS A 277 32.27 3.96 -18.55
C LYS A 277 33.16 2.72 -18.67
N ASN A 278 32.79 1.81 -19.57
CA ASN A 278 33.68 0.79 -20.07
C ASN A 278 34.83 1.47 -20.82
N ASN A 279 36.01 1.47 -20.22
CA ASN A 279 37.25 1.79 -20.91
C ASN A 279 37.59 0.61 -21.84
N GLU A 280 37.18 0.68 -23.09
CA GLU A 280 37.74 -0.15 -24.16
C GLU A 280 39.21 0.23 -24.36
N ARG A 281 40.12 -0.65 -23.92
CA ARG A 281 41.51 -0.65 -24.35
C ARG A 281 41.54 -1.10 -25.82
N LYS A 282 41.81 -0.15 -26.72
CA LYS A 282 42.25 -0.44 -28.09
C LYS A 282 43.55 -1.25 -28.03
N SER A 283 43.47 -2.51 -28.43
CA SER A 283 44.63 -3.35 -28.75
C SER A 283 45.12 -3.01 -30.15
N THR A 284 46.30 -2.41 -30.26
CA THR A 284 47.04 -2.27 -31.51
C THR A 284 47.73 -3.58 -31.82
N ALA A 285 47.23 -4.34 -32.80
CA ALA A 285 47.97 -5.42 -33.43
C ALA A 285 48.59 -4.89 -34.73
N SER A 286 49.91 -4.76 -34.74
CA SER A 286 50.75 -4.65 -35.93
C SER A 286 50.92 -6.04 -36.53
N VAL A 287 50.61 -6.19 -37.82
CA VAL A 287 50.92 -7.37 -38.63
C VAL A 287 52.09 -7.00 -39.56
N PRO A 288 53.08 -7.89 -39.76
CA PRO A 288 54.25 -7.67 -40.63
C PRO A 288 53.91 -7.54 -42.11
#